data_AF-A0A7J7LT64-F1
#
_entry.id   AF-A0A7J7LT64-F1
#
_cell.length_a   1.000
_cell.length_b   1.000
_cell.length_c   1.000
_cell.angle_alpha   90.00
_cell.angle_beta   90.00
_cell.angle_gamma   90.00
#
_symmetry.space_group_name_H-M   'P 1'
#
loop_
_entity.id
_entity.type
_entity.pdbx_description
1 polymer ?
#
loop_
_entity_poly.entity_id
_entity_poly.type
_entity_poly.pdbx_seq_one_letter_code
_entity_poly.pdbx_strand_id
1 'polypeptide(L)'
;MTLIRKAERFISIVDKIKQKGINPSSPMFIHAVRALACMSTHNFERKWTVYREFGFSEVDILSVFRKQPVCMRLSEEKLRKGLHFFMKQLKWDSTYLSKYSVVLMCSMEKRVIPRCAMLEILILKGVLERNAIVGDVFKLTEKEFVEKFVIKY
;
A
#
# COMPACT_ATOMS: atom_id res chain seq x y z
N MET A 1 26.14 24.58 13.64
CA MET A 1 25.83 24.28 12.22
C MET A 1 24.79 23.15 12.07
N THR A 2 23.75 23.11 12.92
CA THR A 2 22.76 22.01 12.96
C THR A 2 21.43 22.38 12.28
N LEU A 3 21.11 23.68 12.21
CA LEU A 3 19.87 24.20 11.61
C LEU A 3 19.93 24.18 10.06
N ILE A 4 21.08 24.55 9.47
CA ILE A 4 21.27 24.57 8.01
C ILE A 4 21.06 23.17 7.40
N ARG A 5 21.64 22.13 8.02
CA ARG A 5 21.47 20.74 7.57
C ARG A 5 20.01 20.25 7.62
N LYS A 6 19.20 20.78 8.55
CA LYS A 6 17.75 20.46 8.62
C LYS A 6 16.97 21.15 7.50
N ALA A 7 17.31 22.39 7.17
CA ALA A 7 16.69 23.14 6.08
C ALA A 7 17.00 22.54 4.71
N GLU A 8 18.29 22.24 4.43
CA GLU A 8 18.72 21.59 3.18
C GLU A 8 18.03 20.23 2.97
N ARG A 9 17.94 19.43 4.04
CA ARG A 9 17.23 18.14 4.00
C ARG A 9 15.75 18.33 3.67
N PHE A 10 15.10 19.32 4.26
CA PHE A 10 13.69 19.59 3.99
C PHE A 10 13.48 20.00 2.52
N ILE A 11 14.32 20.89 1.98
CA ILE A 11 14.28 21.31 0.57
C ILE A 11 14.43 20.10 -0.35
N SER A 12 15.43 19.23 -0.10
CA SER A 12 15.65 18.01 -0.89
C SER A 12 14.44 17.05 -0.87
N ILE A 13 13.75 16.93 0.27
CA ILE A 13 12.52 16.14 0.37
C ILE A 13 11.41 16.75 -0.48
N VAL A 14 11.20 18.08 -0.37
CA VAL A 14 10.18 18.81 -1.13
C VAL A 14 10.42 18.66 -2.63
N ASP A 15 11.66 18.85 -3.09
CA ASP A 15 12.01 18.73 -4.51
C ASP A 15 11.77 17.32 -5.02
N LYS A 16 12.17 16.29 -4.26
CA LYS A 16 11.91 14.89 -4.63
C LYS A 16 10.41 14.60 -4.75
N ILE A 17 9.59 15.10 -3.83
CA ILE A 17 8.13 14.91 -3.84
C ILE A 17 7.51 15.58 -5.09
N LYS A 18 7.95 16.79 -5.41
CA LYS A 18 7.54 17.52 -6.63
C LYS A 18 7.96 16.78 -7.90
N GLN A 19 9.21 16.33 -7.99
CA GLN A 19 9.71 15.54 -9.12
C GLN A 19 8.94 14.23 -9.32
N LYS A 20 8.52 13.58 -8.23
CA LYS A 20 7.66 12.39 -8.28
C LYS A 20 6.20 12.72 -8.55
N GLY A 21 5.84 13.99 -8.75
CA GLY A 21 4.54 14.43 -9.27
C GLY A 21 3.44 14.61 -8.23
N ILE A 22 3.79 14.82 -6.95
CA ILE A 22 2.81 15.22 -5.94
C ILE A 22 2.82 16.74 -5.83
N ASN A 23 1.68 17.36 -6.15
CA ASN A 23 1.49 18.80 -6.05
C ASN A 23 1.50 19.24 -4.56
N PRO A 24 2.23 20.30 -4.16
CA PRO A 24 2.19 20.86 -2.81
C PRO A 24 0.80 21.19 -2.26
N SER A 25 -0.16 21.53 -3.13
CA SER A 25 -1.56 21.79 -2.76
C SER A 25 -2.37 20.51 -2.52
N SER A 26 -1.84 19.33 -2.85
CA SER A 26 -2.50 18.05 -2.61
C SER A 26 -2.41 17.67 -1.13
N PRO A 27 -3.48 17.13 -0.52
CA PRO A 27 -3.41 16.52 0.81
C PRO A 27 -2.35 15.43 0.93
N MET A 28 -2.00 14.75 -0.17
CA MET A 28 -0.95 13.72 -0.17
C MET A 28 0.45 14.29 0.01
N PHE A 29 0.66 15.59 -0.19
CA PHE A 29 1.96 16.23 -0.02
C PHE A 29 2.47 16.09 1.41
N ILE A 30 1.64 16.40 2.42
CA ILE A 30 2.08 16.29 3.82
C ILE A 30 2.34 14.83 4.22
N HIS A 31 1.57 13.88 3.67
CA HIS A 31 1.81 12.46 3.88
C HIS A 31 3.15 12.01 3.28
N ALA A 32 3.49 12.51 2.08
CA ALA A 32 4.78 12.25 1.45
C ALA A 32 5.94 12.88 2.22
N VAL A 33 5.80 14.14 2.66
CA VAL A 33 6.80 14.81 3.51
C VAL A 33 7.04 14.00 4.77
N ARG A 34 5.98 13.59 5.47
CA ARG A 34 6.09 12.76 6.69
C ARG A 34 6.74 11.41 6.41
N ALA A 35 6.41 10.77 5.29
CA ALA A 35 7.02 9.49 4.91
C ALA A 35 8.53 9.65 4.70
N LEU A 36 8.96 10.63 3.90
CA LEU A 36 10.38 10.83 3.55
C LEU A 36 11.20 11.43 4.70
N ALA A 37 10.61 12.29 5.54
CA ALA A 37 11.29 12.89 6.69
C ALA A 37 11.78 11.84 7.70
N CYS A 38 11.06 10.72 7.81
CA CYS A 38 11.37 9.63 8.73
C CYS A 38 12.34 8.57 8.16
N MET A 39 12.89 8.75 6.95
CA MET A 39 13.82 7.78 6.34
C MET A 39 14.97 8.45 5.61
N SER A 40 16.00 7.66 5.29
CA SER A 40 17.08 8.07 4.39
C SER A 40 16.64 7.96 2.93
N THR A 41 17.29 8.71 2.04
CA THR A 41 17.13 8.53 0.59
C THR A 41 17.40 7.10 0.16
N HIS A 42 18.43 6.46 0.73
CA HIS A 42 18.75 5.06 0.43
C HIS A 42 17.58 4.12 0.76
N ASN A 43 16.98 4.24 1.95
CA ASN A 43 15.84 3.39 2.34
C ASN A 43 14.62 3.61 1.45
N PHE A 44 14.40 4.84 0.97
CA PHE A 44 13.34 5.16 0.03
C PHE A 44 13.55 4.47 -1.33
N GLU A 45 14.75 4.60 -1.92
CA GLU A 45 15.07 3.95 -3.20
C GLU A 45 15.02 2.42 -3.10
N ARG A 46 15.40 1.85 -1.95
CA ARG A 46 15.22 0.41 -1.68
C ARG A 46 13.77 -0.04 -1.78
N LYS A 47 12.78 0.77 -1.36
CA LYS A 47 11.36 0.44 -1.56
C LYS A 47 11.01 0.38 -3.04
N TRP A 48 11.51 1.32 -3.84
CA TRP A 48 11.35 1.29 -5.30
C TRP A 48 11.90 -0.01 -5.88
N THR A 49 13.12 -0.40 -5.49
CA THR A 49 13.72 -1.65 -5.95
C THR A 49 12.88 -2.87 -5.58
N VAL A 50 12.35 -2.95 -4.36
CA VAL A 50 11.43 -4.03 -3.97
C VAL A 50 10.22 -4.11 -4.91
N TYR A 51 9.58 -2.98 -5.23
CA TYR A 51 8.45 -3.02 -6.17
C TYR A 51 8.86 -3.49 -7.57
N ARG A 52 10.02 -3.05 -8.08
CA ARG A 52 10.54 -3.48 -9.39
C ARG A 52 10.82 -4.98 -9.44
N GLU A 53 11.40 -5.54 -8.38
CA GLU A 53 11.62 -7.00 -8.25
C GLU A 53 10.32 -7.81 -8.30
N PHE A 54 9.20 -7.20 -7.92
CA PHE A 54 7.85 -7.79 -8.02
C PHE A 54 7.12 -7.42 -9.32
N GLY A 55 7.81 -6.84 -10.30
CA GLY A 55 7.26 -6.57 -11.64
C GLY A 55 6.42 -5.29 -11.74
N PHE A 56 6.56 -4.35 -10.81
CA PHE A 56 5.93 -3.04 -10.94
C PHE A 56 6.72 -2.18 -11.94
N SER A 57 6.01 -1.56 -12.88
CA SER A 57 6.58 -0.52 -13.74
C SER A 57 6.85 0.78 -12.96
N GLU A 58 7.64 1.70 -13.49
CA GLU A 58 7.81 3.02 -12.86
C GLU A 58 6.47 3.75 -12.69
N VAL A 59 5.54 3.59 -13.64
CA VAL A 59 4.20 4.19 -13.57
C VAL A 59 3.40 3.61 -12.40
N ASP A 60 3.48 2.30 -12.19
CA ASP A 60 2.82 1.60 -11.08
C ASP A 60 3.37 2.09 -9.72
N ILE A 61 4.70 2.17 -9.57
CA ILE A 61 5.32 2.62 -8.31
C ILE A 61 5.00 4.09 -8.04
N LEU A 62 5.01 4.93 -9.08
CA LEU A 62 4.57 6.33 -8.97
C LEU A 62 3.09 6.42 -8.56
N SER A 63 2.22 5.57 -9.11
CA SER A 63 0.81 5.49 -8.69
C SER A 63 0.69 5.13 -7.21
N VAL A 64 1.42 4.11 -6.74
CA VAL A 64 1.47 3.73 -5.32
C VAL A 64 1.89 4.92 -4.46
N PHE A 65 3.01 5.57 -4.82
CA PHE A 65 3.55 6.67 -4.05
C PHE A 65 2.62 7.88 -4.00
N ARG A 66 2.03 8.27 -5.14
CA ARG A 66 1.15 9.44 -5.22
C ARG A 66 -0.17 9.23 -4.47
N LYS A 67 -0.72 8.01 -4.50
CA LYS A 67 -1.97 7.67 -3.82
C LYS A 67 -1.80 7.36 -2.34
N GLN A 68 -0.67 6.74 -1.99
CA GLN A 68 -0.41 6.29 -0.63
C GLN A 68 1.07 6.39 -0.26
N PRO A 69 1.60 7.62 -0.06
CA PRO A 69 3.02 7.81 0.25
C PRO A 69 3.50 7.05 1.49
N VAL A 70 2.59 6.84 2.44
CA VAL A 70 2.87 6.11 3.70
C VAL A 70 3.19 4.63 3.49
N CYS A 71 2.89 4.03 2.33
CA CYS A 71 3.37 2.68 2.00
C CYS A 71 4.90 2.60 1.97
N MET A 72 5.59 3.71 1.73
CA MET A 72 7.06 3.76 1.76
C MET A 72 7.64 3.58 3.17
N ARG A 73 6.81 3.75 4.22
CA ARG A 73 7.23 3.53 5.61
C ARG A 73 7.23 2.06 6.03
N LEU A 74 6.70 1.16 5.21
CA LEU A 74 6.73 -0.28 5.51
C LEU A 74 8.18 -0.78 5.55
N SER A 75 8.50 -1.71 6.45
CA SER A 75 9.77 -2.44 6.36
C SER A 75 9.84 -3.20 5.03
N GLU A 76 11.05 -3.45 4.52
CA GLU A 76 11.18 -4.23 3.27
C GLU A 76 10.56 -5.61 3.44
N GLU A 77 10.75 -6.23 4.61
CA GLU A 77 10.15 -7.52 4.97
C GLU A 77 8.62 -7.48 4.89
N LYS A 78 7.97 -6.49 5.53
CA LYS A 78 6.50 -6.38 5.51
C LYS A 78 6.00 -6.12 4.09
N LEU A 79 6.68 -5.27 3.34
CA LEU A 79 6.33 -4.98 1.95
C LEU A 79 6.42 -6.25 1.08
N ARG A 80 7.54 -6.98 1.17
CA ARG A 80 7.76 -8.24 0.42
C ARG A 80 6.72 -9.31 0.78
N LYS A 81 6.43 -9.49 2.08
CA LYS A 81 5.39 -10.43 2.55
C LYS A 81 4.02 -10.08 1.96
N GLY A 82 3.64 -8.81 1.99
CA GLY A 82 2.39 -8.34 1.39
C GLY A 82 2.34 -8.57 -0.12
N LEU A 83 3.36 -8.11 -0.85
CA LEU A 83 3.44 -8.28 -2.31
C LEU A 83 3.40 -9.76 -2.71
N HIS A 84 4.12 -10.63 -1.99
CA HIS A 84 4.09 -12.06 -2.23
C HIS A 84 2.67 -12.63 -2.05
N PHE A 85 1.99 -12.28 -0.96
CA PHE A 85 0.61 -12.74 -0.74
C PHE A 85 -0.34 -12.29 -1.85
N PHE A 86 -0.45 -10.98 -2.10
CA PHE A 86 -1.40 -10.45 -3.07
C PHE A 86 -1.10 -10.91 -4.51
N MET A 87 0.17 -10.95 -4.91
CA MET A 87 0.52 -11.28 -6.30
C MET A 87 0.66 -12.78 -6.55
N LYS A 88 1.17 -13.56 -5.60
CA LYS A 88 1.38 -15.01 -5.80
C LYS A 88 0.21 -15.85 -5.34
N GLN A 89 -0.46 -15.49 -4.24
CA GLN A 89 -1.60 -16.24 -3.73
C GLN A 89 -2.91 -15.76 -4.36
N LEU A 90 -3.20 -14.45 -4.28
CA LEU A 90 -4.43 -13.89 -4.86
C LEU A 90 -4.33 -13.57 -6.36
N LYS A 91 -3.16 -13.77 -6.98
CA LYS A 91 -2.90 -13.56 -8.41
C LYS A 91 -3.20 -12.14 -8.91
N TRP A 92 -3.11 -11.13 -8.05
CA TRP A 92 -3.28 -9.74 -8.45
C TRP A 92 -2.05 -9.24 -9.22
N ASP A 93 -2.27 -8.56 -10.34
CA ASP A 93 -1.20 -7.90 -11.07
C ASP A 93 -0.75 -6.59 -10.40
N SER A 94 0.43 -6.10 -10.80
CA SER A 94 1.04 -4.89 -10.26
C SER A 94 0.17 -3.65 -10.47
N THR A 95 -0.51 -3.53 -11.61
CA THR A 95 -1.38 -2.39 -11.93
C THR A 95 -2.62 -2.37 -11.04
N TYR A 96 -3.25 -3.51 -10.79
CA TYR A 96 -4.36 -3.65 -9.86
C TYR A 96 -3.92 -3.32 -8.44
N LEU A 97 -2.83 -3.94 -7.96
CA LEU A 97 -2.33 -3.69 -6.61
C LEU A 97 -1.89 -2.23 -6.41
N SER A 98 -1.40 -1.57 -7.46
CA SER A 98 -1.09 -0.13 -7.46
C SER A 98 -2.30 0.77 -7.24
N LYS A 99 -3.49 0.33 -7.66
CA LYS A 99 -4.75 1.03 -7.39
C LYS A 99 -5.24 0.83 -5.96
N TYR A 100 -4.90 -0.31 -5.36
CA TYR A 100 -5.34 -0.71 -4.02
C TYR A 100 -4.20 -0.75 -2.99
N SER A 101 -3.16 0.06 -3.16
CA SER A 101 -1.92 -0.01 -2.36
C SER A 101 -2.10 0.06 -0.84
N VAL A 102 -3.21 0.63 -0.35
CA VAL A 102 -3.58 0.64 1.09
C VAL A 102 -3.70 -0.76 1.69
N VAL A 103 -3.99 -1.80 0.90
CA VAL A 103 -4.07 -3.18 1.42
C VAL A 103 -2.73 -3.66 1.98
N LEU A 104 -1.60 -3.16 1.45
CA LEU A 104 -0.25 -3.48 1.94
C LEU A 104 0.01 -2.92 3.35
N MET A 105 -0.79 -1.95 3.79
CA MET A 105 -0.71 -1.38 5.14
C MET A 105 -1.51 -2.18 6.17
N CYS A 106 -2.49 -2.97 5.73
CA CYS A 106 -3.34 -3.77 6.60
C CYS A 106 -2.51 -4.83 7.35
N SER A 107 -3.00 -5.26 8.51
CA SER A 107 -2.42 -6.40 9.20
C SER A 107 -2.73 -7.66 8.41
N MET A 108 -1.69 -8.43 8.04
CA MET A 108 -1.88 -9.70 7.35
C MET A 108 -2.65 -10.68 8.23
N GLU A 109 -2.19 -10.86 9.47
CA GLU A 109 -2.73 -11.84 10.42
C GLU A 109 -4.09 -11.44 10.98
N LYS A 110 -4.30 -10.13 11.25
CA LYS A 110 -5.53 -9.67 11.91
C LYS A 110 -6.63 -9.19 10.94
N ARG A 111 -6.30 -8.98 9.66
CA ARG A 111 -7.26 -8.43 8.70
C ARG A 111 -7.26 -9.15 7.36
N VAL A 112 -6.13 -9.24 6.68
CA VAL A 112 -6.11 -9.75 5.30
C VAL A 112 -6.45 -11.25 5.28
N ILE A 113 -5.72 -12.07 6.03
CA ILE A 113 -5.90 -13.52 6.05
C ILE A 113 -7.28 -13.93 6.57
N PRO A 114 -7.78 -13.41 7.72
CA PRO A 114 -9.12 -13.77 8.20
C PRO A 114 -10.23 -13.42 7.21
N ARG A 115 -10.12 -12.28 6.52
CA ARG A 115 -11.13 -11.86 5.53
C ARG A 115 -11.06 -12.71 4.28
N CYS A 116 -9.87 -13.08 3.79
CA CYS A 116 -9.74 -14.04 2.69
C CYS A 116 -10.40 -15.37 3.04
N ALA A 117 -10.09 -15.94 4.22
CA ALA A 117 -10.65 -17.21 4.66
C ALA A 117 -12.19 -17.17 4.73
N MET A 118 -12.76 -16.09 5.28
CA MET A 118 -14.21 -15.94 5.31
C MET A 118 -14.82 -15.85 3.91
N LEU A 119 -14.23 -15.06 3.01
CA LEU A 119 -14.70 -14.95 1.63
C LEU A 119 -14.59 -16.29 0.88
N GLU A 120 -13.51 -17.04 1.09
CA GLU A 120 -13.32 -18.38 0.51
C GLU A 120 -14.40 -19.35 0.96
N ILE A 121 -14.76 -19.36 2.24
CA ILE A 121 -15.88 -20.17 2.76
C ILE A 121 -17.19 -19.81 2.06
N LEU A 122 -17.48 -18.51 1.90
CA LEU A 122 -18.70 -18.05 1.22
C LEU A 122 -18.71 -18.43 -0.27
N ILE A 123 -17.56 -18.37 -0.93
CA ILE A 123 -17.40 -18.83 -2.32
C ILE A 123 -17.65 -20.34 -2.40
N LEU A 124 -17.10 -21.13 -1.48
CA LEU A 124 -17.30 -22.59 -1.42
C LEU A 124 -18.76 -22.98 -1.13
N LYS A 125 -19.46 -22.16 -0.34
CA LYS A 125 -20.92 -22.29 -0.13
C LYS A 125 -21.75 -21.87 -1.34
N GLY A 126 -21.14 -21.29 -2.37
CA GLY A 126 -21.82 -20.84 -3.58
C GLY A 126 -22.61 -19.53 -3.42
N VAL A 127 -22.44 -18.81 -2.31
CA VAL A 127 -23.17 -17.54 -2.06
C VAL A 127 -22.41 -16.30 -2.56
N LEU A 128 -21.14 -16.44 -2.91
CA LEU A 128 -20.31 -15.41 -3.56
C LEU A 128 -19.59 -15.97 -4.79
N GLU A 129 -19.33 -15.09 -5.75
CA GLU A 129 -18.49 -15.38 -6.91
C GLU A 129 -16.99 -15.40 -6.55
N ARG A 130 -16.20 -16.16 -7.32
CA ARG A 130 -14.73 -16.26 -7.10
C ARG A 130 -13.99 -14.93 -7.18
N ASN A 131 -14.54 -13.95 -7.92
CA ASN A 131 -13.97 -12.61 -8.08
C ASN A 131 -14.30 -11.68 -6.89
N ALA A 132 -15.02 -12.13 -5.85
CA ALA A 132 -15.44 -11.31 -4.72
C ALA A 132 -14.27 -10.83 -3.83
N ILE A 133 -13.10 -11.47 -3.91
CA ILE A 133 -11.88 -11.06 -3.19
C ILE A 133 -11.25 -9.88 -3.91
N VAL A 134 -11.80 -8.68 -3.67
CA VAL A 134 -11.32 -7.40 -4.23
C VAL A 134 -10.71 -6.49 -3.18
N GLY A 135 -9.90 -5.53 -3.62
CA GLY A 135 -9.17 -4.60 -2.75
C GLY A 135 -10.02 -3.84 -1.74
N ASP A 136 -11.27 -3.50 -2.08
CA ASP A 136 -12.16 -2.73 -1.21
C ASP A 136 -12.63 -3.49 0.03
N VAL A 137 -12.68 -4.83 -0.03
CA VAL A 137 -13.07 -5.64 1.15
C VAL A 137 -12.09 -5.47 2.31
N PHE A 138 -10.81 -5.25 2.01
CA PHE A 138 -9.78 -5.04 3.02
C PHE A 138 -9.78 -3.61 3.60
N LYS A 139 -10.51 -2.67 2.98
CA LYS A 139 -10.65 -1.30 3.48
C LYS A 139 -11.80 -1.14 4.47
N LEU A 140 -12.77 -2.05 4.45
CA LEU A 140 -13.92 -2.02 5.35
C LEU A 140 -13.48 -1.99 6.82
N THR A 141 -14.22 -1.27 7.64
CA THR A 141 -14.13 -1.42 9.10
C THR A 141 -14.50 -2.84 9.51
N GLU A 142 -14.20 -3.20 10.75
CA GLU A 142 -14.55 -4.54 11.24
C GLU A 142 -16.06 -4.74 11.30
N LYS A 143 -16.79 -3.72 11.78
CA LYS A 143 -18.25 -3.70 11.81
C LYS A 143 -18.85 -3.94 10.43
N GLU A 144 -18.45 -3.14 9.43
CA GLU A 144 -18.96 -3.26 8.06
C GLU A 144 -18.65 -4.64 7.45
N PHE A 145 -17.45 -5.18 7.72
CA PHE A 145 -17.08 -6.50 7.21
C PHE A 145 -17.96 -7.60 7.82
N VAL A 146 -18.15 -7.59 9.14
CA VAL A 146 -18.98 -8.56 9.86
C VAL A 146 -20.43 -8.49 9.40
N GLU A 147 -21.02 -7.30 9.33
CA GLU A 147 -22.39 -7.12 8.86
C GLU A 147 -22.59 -7.65 7.45
N LYS A 148 -21.64 -7.37 6.54
CA LYS A 148 -21.77 -7.70 5.12
C LYS A 148 -21.45 -9.16 4.77
N PHE A 149 -20.53 -9.80 5.48
CA PHE A 149 -19.98 -11.11 5.10
C PHE A 149 -20.12 -12.19 6.17
N VAL A 150 -20.42 -11.84 7.42
CA VAL A 150 -20.53 -12.83 8.53
C VAL A 150 -21.96 -12.97 9.02
N ILE A 151 -22.69 -11.86 9.21
CA ILE A 151 -24.08 -11.90 9.68
C ILE A 151 -25.04 -12.18 8.53
N LYS A 152 -24.74 -11.66 7.34
CA LYS A 152 -25.62 -11.77 6.17
C LYS A 152 -25.72 -13.20 5.61
N TYR A 153 -24.72 -14.06 5.82
CA TYR A 153 -24.55 -15.37 5.17
C TYR A 153 -24.13 -16.45 6.17
#